data_AF-A0A084Y188-F1
#
_entry.id   AF-A0A084Y188-F1
#
_cell.length_a   1.000
_cell.length_b   1.000
_cell.length_c   1.000
_cell.angle_alpha   90.00
_cell.angle_beta   90.00
_cell.angle_gamma   90.00
#
_symmetry.space_group_name_H-M   'P 1'
#
loop_
_entity.id
_entity.type
_entity.pdbx_description
1 polymer ?
#
loop_
_entity_poly.entity_id
_entity_poly.type
_entity_poly.pdbx_seq_one_letter_code
_entity_poly.pdbx_strand_id
1 'polypeptide(L)'
;MIAPRLGWRLPHVFAHRCGGALAPENTLAGLRIAARLGLRAVEFDVTLSADASPWLLHDETLARTTNGVGRVCETSDAELSVLDAGVRQHPAFAGEPLPTLASAALVCRQLGLLANVEIKPATGFEALTGEVVARAVRALWAGAALPLLSSFSETALAAARAAVPELPLGMLHERPPADWRVRLRQLAAVTLHCRADCLDDELLGEARAHGIPVLCYTVNDPALASALHRRGVAAVFSDRIDCIAEG
;
A
#
# COMPACT_ATOMS: atom_id res chain seq x y z
N MET A 1 20.15 -3.58 -17.95
CA MET A 1 18.76 -3.61 -17.46
C MET A 1 18.28 -2.18 -17.30
N ILE A 2 17.04 -1.88 -17.70
CA ILE A 2 16.43 -0.56 -17.50
C ILE A 2 16.13 -0.42 -16.00
N ALA A 3 16.59 0.66 -15.37
CA ALA A 3 16.29 0.90 -13.97
C ALA A 3 14.76 1.03 -13.78
N PRO A 4 14.17 0.36 -12.78
CA PRO A 4 12.75 0.49 -12.50
C PRO A 4 12.42 1.95 -12.21
N ARG A 5 11.26 2.41 -12.67
CA ARG A 5 10.78 3.77 -12.47
C ARG A 5 9.26 3.77 -12.29
N LEU A 6 8.75 4.72 -11.53
CA LEU A 6 7.32 5.00 -11.56
C LEU A 6 6.92 5.42 -12.98
N GLY A 7 5.87 4.79 -13.52
CA GLY A 7 5.31 5.12 -14.84
C GLY A 7 4.35 6.32 -14.83
N TRP A 8 4.22 7.00 -13.68
CA TRP A 8 3.23 8.04 -13.40
C TRP A 8 3.81 9.03 -12.40
N ARG A 9 3.21 10.22 -12.30
CA ARG A 9 3.63 11.26 -11.36
C ARG A 9 3.03 10.97 -9.98
N LEU A 10 3.85 11.01 -8.93
CA LEU A 10 3.36 10.84 -7.57
C LEU A 10 2.25 11.87 -7.27
N PRO A 11 1.10 11.43 -6.72
CA PRO A 11 0.08 12.31 -6.20
C PRO A 11 0.59 12.99 -4.92
N HIS A 12 -0.10 14.02 -4.44
CA HIS A 12 0.22 14.59 -3.13
C HIS A 12 -0.34 13.74 -1.98
N VAL A 13 -1.39 12.96 -2.25
CA VAL A 13 -2.10 12.15 -1.25
C VAL A 13 -2.40 10.76 -1.83
N PHE A 14 -2.16 9.74 -1.03
CA PHE A 14 -2.73 8.41 -1.20
C PHE A 14 -3.81 8.21 -0.16
N ALA A 15 -4.95 7.68 -0.59
CA ALA A 15 -5.98 7.23 0.34
C ALA A 15 -5.48 5.98 1.07
N HIS A 16 -5.21 6.09 2.38
CA HIS A 16 -4.68 5.00 3.18
C HIS A 16 -5.74 3.89 3.31
N ARG A 17 -5.33 2.63 3.09
CA ARG A 17 -6.19 1.43 3.14
C ARG A 17 -7.52 1.64 2.41
N CYS A 18 -7.42 2.09 1.18
CA CYS A 18 -8.52 2.42 0.27
C CYS A 18 -9.28 3.70 0.66
N GLY A 19 -10.18 3.64 1.64
CA GLY A 19 -11.12 4.74 1.94
C GLY A 19 -10.71 5.61 3.12
N GLY A 20 -9.54 5.35 3.72
CA GLY A 20 -9.17 5.93 4.99
C GLY A 20 -10.19 5.62 6.08
N ALA A 21 -10.59 6.66 6.83
CA ALA A 21 -11.60 6.55 7.88
C ALA A 21 -13.05 6.63 7.37
N LEU A 22 -13.28 6.73 6.04
CA LEU A 22 -14.60 6.95 5.47
C LEU A 22 -15.31 5.66 5.03
N ALA A 23 -14.59 4.55 5.04
CA ALA A 23 -15.11 3.20 4.79
C ALA A 23 -14.31 2.20 5.62
N PRO A 24 -14.81 0.96 5.75
CA PRO A 24 -14.00 -0.15 6.25
C PRO A 24 -12.69 -0.23 5.46
N GLU A 25 -11.59 -0.44 6.18
CA GLU A 25 -10.25 -0.42 5.61
C GLU A 25 -10.06 -1.59 4.65
N ASN A 26 -9.24 -1.41 3.61
CA ASN A 26 -8.90 -2.50 2.67
C ASN A 26 -10.13 -3.11 1.97
N THR A 27 -11.20 -2.33 1.75
CA THR A 27 -12.43 -2.78 1.07
C THR A 27 -12.66 -2.12 -0.29
N LEU A 28 -13.48 -2.76 -1.15
CA LEU A 28 -13.86 -2.18 -2.43
C LEU A 28 -14.76 -0.94 -2.25
N ALA A 29 -15.56 -0.90 -1.19
CA ALA A 29 -16.28 0.29 -0.76
C ALA A 29 -15.33 1.46 -0.52
N GLY A 30 -14.20 1.24 0.17
CA GLY A 30 -13.17 2.25 0.36
C GLY A 30 -12.60 2.80 -0.95
N LEU A 31 -12.29 1.93 -1.91
CA LEU A 31 -11.79 2.34 -3.23
C LEU A 31 -12.79 3.25 -3.96
N ARG A 32 -14.07 2.87 -3.91
CA ARG A 32 -15.16 3.66 -4.53
C ARG A 32 -15.35 5.01 -3.84
N ILE A 33 -15.19 5.09 -2.52
CA ILE A 33 -15.27 6.36 -1.80
C ILE A 33 -14.11 7.28 -2.18
N ALA A 34 -12.87 6.77 -2.20
CA ALA A 34 -11.71 7.56 -2.62
C ALA A 34 -11.89 8.15 -4.02
N ALA A 35 -12.34 7.33 -4.99
CA ALA A 35 -12.62 7.80 -6.34
C ALA A 35 -13.74 8.86 -6.40
N ARG A 36 -14.83 8.68 -5.62
CA ARG A 36 -15.94 9.65 -5.55
C ARG A 36 -15.51 11.00 -4.98
N LEU A 37 -14.51 11.00 -4.09
CA LEU A 37 -13.90 12.23 -3.56
C LEU A 37 -12.86 12.84 -4.49
N GLY A 38 -12.61 12.23 -5.65
CA GLY A 38 -11.71 12.75 -6.68
C GLY A 38 -10.23 12.46 -6.44
N LEU A 39 -9.89 11.54 -5.51
CA LEU A 39 -8.51 11.12 -5.32
C LEU A 39 -8.02 10.33 -6.53
N ARG A 40 -6.76 10.51 -6.90
CA ARG A 40 -6.14 9.79 -8.02
C ARG A 40 -5.43 8.53 -7.59
N ALA A 41 -5.11 8.38 -6.30
CA ALA A 41 -4.36 7.25 -5.82
C ALA A 41 -4.84 6.72 -4.47
N VAL A 42 -4.71 5.42 -4.33
CA VAL A 42 -5.06 4.65 -3.14
C VAL A 42 -3.87 3.81 -2.72
N GLU A 43 -3.82 3.47 -1.44
CA GLU A 43 -2.95 2.47 -0.87
C GLU A 43 -3.81 1.33 -0.29
N PHE A 44 -3.33 0.09 -0.37
CA PHE A 44 -3.95 -1.03 0.33
C PHE A 44 -2.95 -2.14 0.63
N ASP A 45 -3.22 -2.84 1.73
CA ASP A 45 -2.42 -3.92 2.28
C ASP A 45 -2.77 -5.24 1.60
N VAL A 46 -1.77 -6.05 1.26
CA VAL A 46 -1.94 -7.37 0.65
C VAL A 46 -1.15 -8.42 1.39
N THR A 47 -1.83 -9.51 1.74
CA THR A 47 -1.27 -10.71 2.37
C THR A 47 -1.73 -11.96 1.62
N LEU A 48 -1.28 -13.14 2.04
CA LEU A 48 -1.68 -14.42 1.43
C LEU A 48 -2.59 -15.25 2.34
N SER A 49 -3.56 -15.92 1.71
CA SER A 49 -4.33 -17.00 2.33
C SER A 49 -3.51 -18.28 2.47
N ALA A 50 -4.11 -19.32 3.08
CA ALA A 50 -3.52 -20.67 3.11
C ALA A 50 -3.30 -21.26 1.71
N ASP A 51 -4.13 -20.86 0.74
CA ASP A 51 -4.02 -21.29 -0.67
C ASP A 51 -3.01 -20.45 -1.47
N ALA A 52 -2.25 -19.57 -0.79
CA ALA A 52 -1.30 -18.64 -1.38
C ALA A 52 -1.93 -17.65 -2.39
N SER A 53 -3.22 -17.34 -2.24
CA SER A 53 -3.89 -16.30 -3.03
C SER A 53 -3.75 -14.93 -2.36
N PRO A 54 -3.60 -13.83 -3.11
CA PRO A 54 -3.48 -12.49 -2.52
C PRO A 54 -4.83 -11.87 -2.11
N TRP A 55 -4.94 -11.50 -0.83
CA TRP A 55 -6.11 -10.85 -0.22
C TRP A 55 -5.75 -9.53 0.42
N LEU A 56 -6.73 -8.61 0.47
CA LEU A 56 -6.58 -7.31 1.07
C LEU A 56 -6.82 -7.38 2.58
N LEU A 57 -5.76 -7.31 3.38
CA LEU A 57 -5.83 -7.35 4.84
C LEU A 57 -4.53 -6.82 5.46
N HIS A 58 -4.64 -5.96 6.47
CA HIS A 58 -3.48 -5.39 7.16
C HIS A 58 -2.87 -6.36 8.18
N ASP A 59 -3.73 -6.96 9.01
CA ASP A 59 -3.29 -7.78 10.13
C ASP A 59 -3.06 -9.22 9.69
N GLU A 60 -2.23 -9.96 10.44
CA GLU A 60 -2.12 -11.40 10.25
C GLU A 60 -3.38 -12.16 10.70
N THR A 61 -4.25 -11.52 11.48
CA THR A 61 -5.48 -12.12 12.04
C THR A 61 -6.75 -11.48 11.51
N LEU A 62 -7.81 -12.28 11.38
CA LEU A 62 -9.08 -11.86 10.79
C LEU A 62 -9.97 -11.02 11.72
N ALA A 63 -9.76 -11.11 13.03
CA ALA A 63 -10.77 -10.72 14.03
C ALA A 63 -11.06 -9.21 14.13
N ARG A 64 -10.09 -8.35 13.80
CA ARG A 64 -10.26 -6.89 13.95
C ARG A 64 -11.22 -6.31 12.92
N THR A 65 -11.08 -6.72 11.65
CA THR A 65 -11.76 -6.11 10.51
C THR A 65 -12.83 -7.00 9.90
N THR A 66 -12.85 -8.30 10.21
CA THR A 66 -13.82 -9.23 9.63
C THR A 66 -14.61 -9.99 10.69
N ASN A 67 -15.76 -10.57 10.35
CA ASN A 67 -16.48 -11.48 11.24
C ASN A 67 -15.77 -12.84 11.50
N GLY A 68 -14.63 -13.11 10.86
CA GLY A 68 -13.82 -14.31 11.06
C GLY A 68 -12.89 -14.26 12.29
N VAL A 69 -12.19 -15.37 12.54
CA VAL A 69 -11.17 -15.51 13.59
C VAL A 69 -10.01 -16.35 13.06
N GLY A 70 -8.85 -16.31 13.74
CA GLY A 70 -7.66 -17.05 13.31
C GLY A 70 -6.76 -16.23 12.39
N ARG A 71 -5.75 -16.90 11.82
CA ARG A 71 -4.71 -16.29 10.97
C ARG A 71 -5.07 -16.42 9.50
N VAL A 72 -4.83 -15.36 8.74
CA VAL A 72 -5.12 -15.33 7.28
C VAL A 72 -4.32 -16.40 6.53
N CYS A 73 -3.06 -16.61 6.89
CA CYS A 73 -2.18 -17.62 6.28
C CYS A 73 -2.58 -19.08 6.60
N GLU A 74 -3.56 -19.28 7.49
CA GLU A 74 -4.09 -20.59 7.88
C GLU A 74 -5.55 -20.77 7.43
N THR A 75 -6.12 -19.78 6.75
CA THR A 75 -7.52 -19.78 6.31
C THR A 75 -7.58 -19.92 4.79
N SER A 76 -8.43 -20.82 4.29
CA SER A 76 -8.58 -21.06 2.85
C SER A 76 -9.31 -19.92 2.14
N ASP A 77 -9.14 -19.81 0.82
CA ASP A 77 -9.86 -18.85 -0.01
C ASP A 77 -11.37 -19.02 0.09
N ALA A 78 -11.85 -20.28 0.20
CA ALA A 78 -13.25 -20.59 0.35
C ALA A 78 -13.82 -19.98 1.63
N GLU A 79 -13.09 -20.10 2.74
CA GLU A 79 -13.49 -19.53 4.03
C GLU A 79 -13.37 -18.00 4.04
N LEU A 80 -12.32 -17.44 3.46
CA LEU A 80 -12.15 -15.99 3.35
C LEU A 80 -13.25 -15.34 2.50
N SER A 81 -13.69 -16.02 1.44
CA SER A 81 -14.67 -15.48 0.48
C SER A 81 -16.06 -15.20 1.06
N VAL A 82 -16.39 -15.82 2.20
CA VAL A 82 -17.70 -15.66 2.87
C VAL A 82 -17.65 -14.70 4.05
N LEU A 83 -16.49 -14.08 4.32
CA LEU A 83 -16.33 -13.15 5.43
C LEU A 83 -16.92 -11.77 5.10
N ASP A 84 -17.48 -11.16 6.14
CA ASP A 84 -17.91 -9.76 6.16
C ASP A 84 -16.78 -8.91 6.74
N ALA A 85 -16.21 -8.03 5.93
CA ALA A 85 -15.14 -7.10 6.27
C ALA A 85 -15.63 -5.67 6.58
N GLY A 86 -16.94 -5.45 6.67
CA GLY A 86 -17.53 -4.12 6.84
C GLY A 86 -18.25 -3.91 8.17
N VAL A 87 -19.07 -4.87 8.61
CA VAL A 87 -19.98 -4.70 9.75
C VAL A 87 -19.26 -4.37 11.06
N ARG A 88 -18.03 -4.88 11.26
CA ARG A 88 -17.23 -4.61 12.45
C ARG A 88 -16.73 -3.17 12.51
N GLN A 89 -16.51 -2.54 11.36
CA GLN A 89 -16.03 -1.17 11.29
C GLN A 89 -17.19 -0.18 11.30
N HIS A 90 -18.26 -0.46 10.55
CA HIS A 90 -19.45 0.37 10.57
C HIS A 90 -20.71 -0.38 10.04
N PRO A 91 -21.87 -0.34 10.74
CA PRO A 91 -23.06 -1.11 10.36
C PRO A 91 -23.59 -0.85 8.94
N ALA A 92 -23.40 0.36 8.40
CA ALA A 92 -23.82 0.71 7.04
C ALA A 92 -23.06 -0.06 5.94
N PHE A 93 -21.98 -0.77 6.28
CA PHE A 93 -21.20 -1.60 5.37
C PHE A 93 -21.36 -3.10 5.67
N ALA A 94 -22.43 -3.48 6.38
CA ALA A 94 -22.75 -4.89 6.57
C ALA A 94 -22.87 -5.61 5.20
N GLY A 95 -22.19 -6.75 5.09
CA GLY A 95 -22.09 -7.54 3.86
C GLY A 95 -20.96 -7.12 2.92
N GLU A 96 -20.13 -6.13 3.26
CA GLU A 96 -18.94 -5.80 2.45
C GLU A 96 -17.96 -6.98 2.49
N PRO A 97 -17.57 -7.56 1.34
CA PRO A 97 -16.70 -8.73 1.32
C PRO A 97 -15.25 -8.36 1.63
N LEU A 98 -14.49 -9.32 2.17
CA LEU A 98 -13.03 -9.23 2.17
C LEU A 98 -12.52 -9.30 0.71
N PRO A 99 -11.79 -8.30 0.18
CA PRO A 99 -11.43 -8.31 -1.24
C PRO A 99 -10.18 -9.16 -1.54
N THR A 100 -10.15 -9.74 -2.73
CA THR A 100 -8.89 -10.24 -3.33
C THR A 100 -8.14 -9.10 -4.03
N LEU A 101 -6.82 -9.23 -4.20
CA LEU A 101 -6.04 -8.28 -5.01
C LEU A 101 -6.59 -8.15 -6.44
N ALA A 102 -7.08 -9.25 -7.03
CA ALA A 102 -7.68 -9.23 -8.36
C ALA A 102 -8.94 -8.34 -8.42
N SER A 103 -9.79 -8.42 -7.40
CA SER A 103 -10.98 -7.58 -7.31
C SER A 103 -10.64 -6.09 -7.10
N ALA A 104 -9.66 -5.79 -6.25
CA ALA A 104 -9.16 -4.44 -6.02
C ALA A 104 -8.53 -3.86 -7.30
N ALA A 105 -7.75 -4.66 -8.03
CA ALA A 105 -7.14 -4.27 -9.31
C ALA A 105 -8.18 -3.91 -10.35
N LEU A 106 -9.24 -4.72 -10.48
CA LEU A 106 -10.35 -4.46 -11.40
C LEU A 106 -11.02 -3.11 -11.08
N VAL A 107 -11.33 -2.86 -9.80
CA VAL A 107 -11.98 -1.61 -9.37
C VAL A 107 -11.06 -0.42 -9.60
N CYS A 108 -9.77 -0.51 -9.28
CA CYS A 108 -8.81 0.56 -9.53
C CYS A 108 -8.76 0.91 -11.03
N ARG A 109 -8.69 -0.09 -11.91
CA ARG A 109 -8.67 0.11 -13.37
C ARG A 109 -9.95 0.75 -13.89
N GLN A 110 -11.12 0.32 -13.39
CA GLN A 110 -12.41 0.89 -13.78
C GLN A 110 -12.56 2.36 -13.35
N LEU A 111 -12.00 2.72 -12.20
CA LEU A 111 -12.09 4.06 -11.63
C LEU A 111 -10.91 4.97 -12.01
N GLY A 112 -9.91 4.43 -12.72
CA GLY A 112 -8.70 5.19 -13.09
C GLY A 112 -7.78 5.50 -11.91
N LEU A 113 -7.86 4.73 -10.82
CA LEU A 113 -7.02 4.90 -9.63
C LEU A 113 -5.62 4.33 -9.84
N LEU A 114 -4.61 5.11 -9.46
CA LEU A 114 -3.25 4.65 -9.23
C LEU A 114 -3.20 3.91 -7.89
N ALA A 115 -2.33 2.91 -7.78
CA ALA A 115 -2.23 2.08 -6.58
C ALA A 115 -0.81 2.07 -6.01
N ASN A 116 -0.72 2.22 -4.69
CA ASN A 116 0.34 1.68 -3.87
C ASN A 116 -0.15 0.35 -3.29
N VAL A 117 0.47 -0.77 -3.67
CA VAL A 117 0.18 -2.08 -3.08
C VAL A 117 1.20 -2.32 -1.97
N GLU A 118 0.79 -2.31 -0.70
CA GLU A 118 1.68 -2.67 0.40
C GLU A 118 1.67 -4.19 0.63
N ILE A 119 2.84 -4.83 0.62
CA ILE A 119 2.99 -6.24 0.98
C ILE A 119 3.06 -6.34 2.51
N LYS A 120 2.06 -6.99 3.10
CA LYS A 120 1.96 -7.34 4.52
C LYS A 120 2.06 -8.86 4.70
N PRO A 121 3.27 -9.43 4.62
CA PRO A 121 3.41 -10.87 4.78
C PRO A 121 3.03 -11.30 6.19
N ALA A 122 2.42 -12.48 6.32
CA ALA A 122 2.41 -13.17 7.60
C ALA A 122 3.83 -13.59 7.96
N THR A 123 4.15 -13.57 9.26
CA THR A 123 5.44 -13.99 9.80
C THR A 123 5.83 -15.38 9.26
N GLY A 124 7.00 -15.48 8.65
CA GLY A 124 7.52 -16.70 8.02
C GLY A 124 7.13 -16.90 6.54
N PHE A 125 6.29 -16.03 5.97
CA PHE A 125 5.84 -16.07 4.58
C PHE A 125 6.36 -14.89 3.75
N GLU A 126 7.37 -14.17 4.22
CA GLU A 126 7.83 -12.91 3.63
C GLU A 126 8.24 -13.05 2.17
N ALA A 127 9.12 -14.01 1.87
CA ALA A 127 9.60 -14.23 0.51
C ALA A 127 8.47 -14.71 -0.42
N LEU A 128 7.65 -15.65 0.04
CA LEU A 128 6.52 -16.17 -0.73
C LEU A 128 5.52 -15.07 -1.07
N THR A 129 5.12 -14.27 -0.07
CA THR A 129 4.19 -13.15 -0.25
C THR A 129 4.75 -12.15 -1.26
N GLY A 130 6.04 -11.80 -1.13
CA GLY A 130 6.71 -10.90 -2.06
C GLY A 130 6.68 -11.40 -3.51
N GLU A 131 7.04 -12.66 -3.75
CA GLU A 131 7.04 -13.29 -5.08
C GLU A 131 5.63 -13.36 -5.69
N VAL A 132 4.65 -13.86 -4.93
CA VAL A 132 3.28 -14.08 -5.40
C VAL A 132 2.62 -12.74 -5.71
N VAL A 133 2.71 -11.77 -4.80
CA VAL A 133 2.10 -10.44 -5.01
C VAL A 133 2.74 -9.73 -6.20
N ALA A 134 4.06 -9.79 -6.36
CA ALA A 134 4.73 -9.18 -7.51
C ALA A 134 4.23 -9.74 -8.85
N ARG A 135 4.15 -11.08 -8.97
CA ARG A 135 3.62 -11.73 -10.19
C ARG A 135 2.15 -11.40 -10.43
N ALA A 136 1.34 -11.39 -9.37
CA ALA A 136 -0.07 -11.03 -9.47
C ALA A 136 -0.25 -9.58 -9.93
N VAL A 137 0.47 -8.62 -9.34
CA VAL A 137 0.45 -7.21 -9.76
C VAL A 137 0.84 -7.08 -11.22
N ARG A 138 1.90 -7.77 -11.66
CA ARG A 138 2.35 -7.73 -13.05
C ARG A 138 1.29 -8.21 -14.04
N ALA A 139 0.59 -9.28 -13.70
CA ALA A 139 -0.47 -9.84 -14.52
C ALA A 139 -1.74 -8.96 -14.52
N LEU A 140 -2.19 -8.51 -13.35
CA LEU A 140 -3.43 -7.76 -13.17
C LEU A 140 -3.38 -6.35 -13.77
N TRP A 141 -2.19 -5.75 -13.84
CA TRP A 141 -1.93 -4.46 -14.51
C TRP A 141 -1.28 -4.59 -15.89
N ALA A 142 -1.39 -5.75 -16.55
CA ALA A 142 -0.91 -5.91 -17.91
C ALA A 142 -1.56 -4.86 -18.85
N GLY A 143 -0.72 -4.14 -19.60
CA GLY A 143 -1.17 -3.06 -20.50
C GLY A 143 -1.55 -1.74 -19.80
N ALA A 144 -1.35 -1.64 -18.48
CA ALA A 144 -1.56 -0.42 -17.71
C ALA A 144 -0.28 0.02 -17.00
N ALA A 145 -0.31 1.20 -16.39
CA ALA A 145 0.76 1.66 -15.51
C ALA A 145 0.88 0.74 -14.28
N LEU A 146 2.08 0.25 -14.00
CA LEU A 146 2.32 -0.64 -12.86
C LEU A 146 2.13 0.12 -11.52
N PRO A 147 1.49 -0.50 -10.52
CA PRO A 147 1.43 -0.01 -9.15
C PRO A 147 2.82 0.16 -8.53
N LEU A 148 2.92 1.06 -7.55
CA LEU A 148 4.04 1.09 -6.62
C LEU A 148 3.86 -0.04 -5.62
N LEU A 149 4.80 -0.99 -5.58
CA LEU A 149 4.76 -2.10 -4.62
C LEU A 149 5.66 -1.76 -3.43
N SER A 150 5.15 -1.80 -2.21
CA SER A 150 5.91 -1.36 -1.04
C SER A 150 5.85 -2.35 0.11
N SER A 151 6.80 -2.33 1.05
CA SER A 151 6.73 -3.17 2.26
C SER A 151 7.71 -2.68 3.33
N PHE A 152 7.43 -3.05 4.59
CA PHE A 152 8.42 -3.02 5.68
C PHE A 152 9.39 -4.22 5.62
N SER A 153 9.01 -5.29 4.93
CA SER A 153 9.83 -6.50 4.82
C SER A 153 10.78 -6.40 3.63
N GLU A 154 12.06 -6.19 3.91
CA GLU A 154 13.11 -6.22 2.89
C GLU A 154 13.20 -7.60 2.21
N THR A 155 12.90 -8.68 2.94
CA THR A 155 12.81 -10.04 2.38
C THR A 155 11.70 -10.14 1.33
N ALA A 156 10.52 -9.57 1.60
CA ALA A 156 9.43 -9.53 0.62
C ALA A 156 9.77 -8.68 -0.60
N LEU A 157 10.40 -7.50 -0.39
CA LEU A 157 10.85 -6.64 -1.48
C LEU A 157 11.93 -7.31 -2.35
N ALA A 158 12.87 -8.03 -1.75
CA ALA A 158 13.90 -8.76 -2.47
C ALA A 158 13.30 -9.88 -3.34
N ALA A 159 12.35 -10.65 -2.79
CA ALA A 159 11.63 -11.68 -3.54
C ALA A 159 10.80 -11.07 -4.68
N ALA A 160 10.10 -9.96 -4.43
CA ALA A 160 9.36 -9.22 -5.44
C ALA A 160 10.28 -8.72 -6.57
N ARG A 161 11.44 -8.14 -6.23
CA ARG A 161 12.44 -7.68 -7.20
C ARG A 161 12.98 -8.83 -8.06
N ALA A 162 13.27 -9.97 -7.46
CA ALA A 162 13.76 -11.15 -8.17
C ALA A 162 12.69 -11.72 -9.13
N ALA A 163 11.42 -11.71 -8.71
CA ALA A 163 10.31 -12.24 -9.50
C ALA A 163 9.90 -11.33 -10.65
N VAL A 164 9.87 -10.01 -10.46
CA VAL A 164 9.44 -9.02 -11.46
C VAL A 164 10.33 -7.78 -11.42
N PRO A 165 11.48 -7.80 -12.13
CA PRO A 165 12.51 -6.75 -12.04
C PRO A 165 12.07 -5.35 -12.48
N GLU A 166 10.98 -5.20 -13.24
CA GLU A 166 10.48 -3.90 -13.69
C GLU A 166 9.56 -3.17 -12.70
N LEU A 167 9.08 -3.84 -11.63
CA LEU A 167 8.17 -3.20 -10.68
C LEU A 167 8.84 -2.03 -9.95
N PRO A 168 8.18 -0.87 -9.84
CA PRO A 168 8.64 0.18 -8.93
C PRO A 168 8.41 -0.28 -7.49
N LEU A 169 9.47 -0.23 -6.68
CA LEU A 169 9.43 -0.64 -5.27
C LEU A 169 9.57 0.55 -4.32
N GLY A 170 8.81 0.55 -3.22
CA GLY A 170 8.93 1.50 -2.12
C GLY A 170 9.37 0.81 -0.83
N MET A 171 10.37 1.37 -0.15
CA MET A 171 10.90 0.80 1.10
C MET A 171 10.29 1.52 2.31
N LEU A 172 9.56 0.80 3.16
CA LEU A 172 8.95 1.35 4.37
C LEU A 172 9.84 1.13 5.59
N HIS A 173 9.97 2.15 6.41
CA HIS A 173 10.52 2.07 7.75
C HIS A 173 9.73 2.97 8.68
N GLU A 174 9.52 2.56 9.92
CA GLU A 174 9.01 3.52 10.92
C GLU A 174 9.93 4.74 11.00
N ARG A 175 11.20 4.47 11.27
CA ARG A 175 12.32 5.41 11.19
C ARG A 175 13.38 4.83 10.26
N PRO A 176 13.75 5.51 9.16
CA PRO A 176 14.79 5.02 8.27
C PRO A 176 16.12 4.81 9.03
N PRO A 177 16.78 3.64 8.87
CA PRO A 177 18.06 3.38 9.50
C PRO A 177 19.18 4.20 8.81
N ALA A 178 20.33 4.38 9.45
CA ALA A 178 21.44 5.17 8.88
C ALA A 178 21.93 4.64 7.51
N ASP A 179 21.78 3.34 7.26
CA ASP A 179 22.17 2.67 6.01
C ASP A 179 21.02 2.57 4.99
N TRP A 180 19.89 3.28 5.18
CA TRP A 180 18.70 3.20 4.34
C TRP A 180 19.00 3.31 2.84
N ARG A 181 19.97 4.14 2.44
CA ARG A 181 20.36 4.31 1.03
C ARG A 181 21.04 3.09 0.45
N VAL A 182 21.84 2.39 1.26
CA VAL A 182 22.50 1.16 0.82
C VAL A 182 21.45 0.11 0.54
N ARG A 183 20.48 -0.04 1.46
CA ARG A 183 19.34 -0.96 1.33
C ARG A 183 18.44 -0.63 0.14
N LEU A 184 18.07 0.64 -0.02
CA LEU A 184 17.29 1.14 -1.15
C LEU A 184 17.97 0.83 -2.50
N ARG A 185 19.29 1.03 -2.59
CA ARG A 185 20.08 0.70 -3.79
C ARG A 185 20.14 -0.81 -4.05
N GLN A 186 20.32 -1.64 -3.02
CA GLN A 186 20.35 -3.09 -3.15
C GLN A 186 19.03 -3.64 -3.72
N LEU A 187 17.89 -3.08 -3.29
CA LEU A 187 16.56 -3.44 -3.77
C LEU A 187 16.18 -2.76 -5.09
N ALA A 188 16.99 -1.82 -5.57
CA ALA A 188 16.63 -0.88 -6.62
C ALA A 188 15.24 -0.25 -6.37
N ALA A 189 14.94 0.08 -5.11
CA ALA A 189 13.71 0.76 -4.76
C ALA A 189 13.77 2.24 -5.20
N VAL A 190 12.61 2.81 -5.50
CA VAL A 190 12.47 4.12 -6.12
C VAL A 190 11.87 5.16 -5.16
N THR A 191 11.30 4.74 -4.03
CA THR A 191 10.78 5.62 -2.99
C THR A 191 11.16 5.13 -1.59
N LEU A 192 11.26 6.08 -0.65
CA LEU A 192 11.41 5.81 0.79
C LEU A 192 10.14 6.26 1.50
N HIS A 193 9.56 5.39 2.33
CA HIS A 193 8.34 5.67 3.06
C HIS A 193 8.64 5.64 4.56
N CYS A 194 8.18 6.62 5.32
CA CYS A 194 8.38 6.61 6.77
C CYS A 194 7.29 7.30 7.58
N ARG A 195 7.35 7.14 8.91
CA ARG A 195 6.48 7.91 9.79
C ARG A 195 6.81 9.41 9.70
N ALA A 196 5.77 10.23 9.62
CA ALA A 196 5.92 11.68 9.55
C ALA A 196 6.67 12.28 10.75
N ASP A 197 6.54 11.69 11.94
CA ASP A 197 7.22 12.12 13.16
C ASP A 197 8.66 11.60 13.31
N CYS A 198 9.09 10.72 12.42
CA CYS A 198 10.46 10.23 12.34
C CYS A 198 11.26 10.89 11.22
N LEU A 199 10.69 11.92 10.58
CA LEU A 199 11.29 12.65 9.47
C LEU A 199 12.05 13.90 9.95
N ASP A 200 13.37 13.85 9.86
CA ASP A 200 14.24 15.01 10.07
C ASP A 200 14.72 15.65 8.74
N ASP A 201 15.32 16.83 8.86
CA ASP A 201 15.79 17.61 7.71
C ASP A 201 17.06 17.02 7.08
N GLU A 202 17.84 16.24 7.83
CA GLU A 202 19.03 15.54 7.32
C GLU A 202 18.61 14.45 6.33
N LEU A 203 17.67 13.59 6.73
CA LEU A 203 17.10 12.55 5.89
C LEU A 203 16.44 13.14 4.63
N LEU A 204 15.65 14.21 4.77
CA LEU A 204 15.03 14.88 3.62
C LEU A 204 16.07 15.51 2.69
N GLY A 205 17.10 16.16 3.24
CA GLY A 205 18.18 16.75 2.47
C GLY A 205 18.96 15.69 1.69
N GLU A 206 19.25 14.57 2.33
CA GLU A 206 19.93 13.43 1.72
C GLU A 206 19.08 12.80 0.61
N ALA A 207 17.80 12.52 0.87
CA ALA A 207 16.89 11.98 -0.13
C ALA A 207 16.77 12.90 -1.36
N ARG A 208 16.65 14.23 -1.13
CA ARG A 208 16.63 15.24 -2.19
C ARG A 208 17.91 15.25 -3.02
N ALA A 209 19.08 15.20 -2.39
CA ALA A 209 20.37 15.17 -3.07
C ALA A 209 20.53 13.96 -4.01
N HIS A 210 19.76 12.89 -3.77
CA HIS A 210 19.75 11.67 -4.58
C HIS A 210 18.49 11.47 -5.42
N GLY A 211 17.58 12.46 -5.46
CA GLY A 211 16.35 12.37 -6.24
C GLY A 211 15.40 11.27 -5.79
N ILE A 212 15.42 10.90 -4.50
CA ILE A 212 14.58 9.86 -3.91
C ILE A 212 13.35 10.53 -3.30
N PRO A 213 12.14 10.30 -3.83
CA PRO A 213 10.91 10.79 -3.21
C PRO A 213 10.69 10.14 -1.85
N VAL A 214 10.42 10.97 -0.85
CA VAL A 214 10.00 10.53 0.49
C VAL A 214 8.49 10.64 0.59
N LEU A 215 7.83 9.57 1.04
CA LEU A 215 6.40 9.53 1.31
C LEU A 215 6.17 9.29 2.81
N CYS A 216 5.16 9.93 3.39
CA CYS A 216 4.93 9.84 4.84
C CYS A 216 3.56 9.26 5.20
N TYR A 217 3.52 8.38 6.19
CA TYR A 217 2.30 7.83 6.77
C TYR A 217 2.28 7.99 8.30
N THR A 218 1.15 7.89 8.99
CA THR A 218 -0.19 8.22 8.48
C THR A 218 -0.46 9.67 8.85
N VAL A 219 -0.73 10.53 7.86
CA VAL A 219 -0.88 11.98 8.06
C VAL A 219 -2.35 12.35 7.91
N ASN A 220 -2.99 12.64 9.04
CA ASN A 220 -4.44 12.94 9.11
C ASN A 220 -4.74 14.43 9.37
N ASP A 221 -3.73 15.22 9.71
CA ASP A 221 -3.85 16.67 9.92
C ASP A 221 -3.47 17.44 8.62
N PRO A 222 -4.39 18.21 8.02
CA PRO A 222 -4.12 19.02 6.83
C PRO A 222 -2.98 20.04 7.01
N ALA A 223 -2.83 20.61 8.21
CA ALA A 223 -1.77 21.56 8.49
C ALA A 223 -0.40 20.86 8.48
N LEU A 224 -0.32 19.66 9.06
CA LEU A 224 0.88 18.82 9.01
C LEU A 224 1.19 18.38 7.57
N ALA A 225 0.20 17.92 6.81
CA ALA A 225 0.40 17.54 5.40
C ALA A 225 0.99 18.72 4.60
N SER A 226 0.37 19.90 4.70
CA SER A 226 0.84 21.12 4.05
C SER A 226 2.27 21.49 4.45
N ALA A 227 2.63 21.33 5.73
CA ALA A 227 3.99 21.56 6.21
C ALA A 227 5.00 20.54 5.65
N LEU A 228 4.64 19.27 5.57
CA LEU A 228 5.48 18.21 4.99
C LEU A 228 5.72 18.43 3.49
N HIS A 229 4.68 18.77 2.72
CA HIS A 229 4.84 19.09 1.29
C HIS A 229 5.77 20.28 1.08
N ARG A 230 5.64 21.35 1.89
CA ARG A 230 6.59 22.50 1.85
C ARG A 230 8.03 22.11 2.17
N ARG A 231 8.24 21.13 3.05
CA ARG A 231 9.57 20.58 3.37
C ARG A 231 10.13 19.68 2.25
N GLY A 232 9.30 19.27 1.29
CA GLY A 232 9.70 18.45 0.14
C GLY A 232 9.33 16.97 0.25
N VAL A 233 8.41 16.61 1.16
CA VAL A 233 7.75 15.29 1.13
C VAL A 233 6.90 15.21 -0.15
N ALA A 234 7.06 14.12 -0.90
CA ALA A 234 6.45 13.96 -2.21
C ALA A 234 4.96 13.57 -2.14
N ALA A 235 4.60 12.70 -1.18
CA ALA A 235 3.21 12.33 -0.94
C ALA A 235 2.98 11.97 0.54
N VAL A 236 1.72 12.00 0.96
CA VAL A 236 1.30 11.47 2.27
C VAL A 236 0.24 10.39 2.11
N PHE A 237 0.22 9.42 3.02
CA PHE A 237 -0.87 8.46 3.17
C PHE A 237 -1.81 8.97 4.27
N SER A 238 -3.11 9.06 3.99
CA SER A 238 -4.07 9.66 4.92
C SER A 238 -5.35 8.85 5.05
N ASP A 239 -5.87 8.78 6.29
CA ASP A 239 -7.22 8.34 6.58
C ASP A 239 -8.26 9.46 6.39
N ARG A 240 -7.83 10.72 6.47
CA ARG A 240 -8.69 11.90 6.38
C ARG A 240 -8.66 12.50 4.99
N ILE A 241 -8.97 11.66 4.01
CA ILE A 241 -9.02 12.01 2.59
C ILE A 241 -10.11 13.03 2.25
N ASP A 242 -11.05 13.25 3.16
CA ASP A 242 -12.05 14.33 3.12
C ASP A 242 -11.47 15.71 3.45
N CYS A 243 -10.30 15.76 4.11
CA CYS A 243 -9.71 16.99 4.62
C CYS A 243 -8.39 17.38 3.95
N ILE A 244 -7.76 16.49 3.18
CA ILE A 244 -6.47 16.74 2.54
C ILE A 244 -6.67 16.75 1.01
N ALA A 245 -6.41 17.91 0.40
CA ALA A 245 -6.58 18.09 -1.03
C ALA A 245 -5.40 17.50 -1.84
N GLU A 246 -5.70 16.96 -3.01
CA GLU A 246 -4.72 16.85 -4.10
C GLU A 246 -4.36 18.28 -4.52
N GLY A 247 -3.10 18.67 -4.35
CA GLY A 247 -2.63 20.03 -4.63
C GLY A 247 -2.64 20.41 -6.11
#